data_AF-F2KJB6-F1
#
_entry.id   AF-F2KJB6-F1
#
_cell.length_a   1.000
_cell.length_b   1.000
_cell.length_c   1.000
_cell.angle_alpha   90.00
_cell.angle_beta   90.00
_cell.angle_gamma   90.00
#
_symmetry.space_group_name_H-M   'P 1'
#
loop_
_entity.id
_entity.type
_entity.pdbx_description
1 polymer ?
#
loop_
_entity_poly.entity_id
_entity_poly.type
_entity_poly.pdbx_seq_one_letter_code
_entity_poly.pdbx_strand_id
1 'polypeptide(L)'
;MKKVVLTLSLVTLAACMPYQSVTSPDPNWMRLGGDEPEGYPRSFVENLSGNCALVTESWSEGRINGRLLWTKKQARKAVTCP
;
A
#
# COMPACT_ATOMS: atom_id res chain seq x y z
N MET A 1 -0.54 45.06 -22.46
CA MET A 1 0.46 43.96 -22.42
C MET A 1 0.64 43.33 -21.04
N LYS A 2 0.72 44.10 -19.94
CA LYS A 2 0.90 43.54 -18.57
C LYS A 2 -0.20 42.59 -18.06
N LYS A 3 -1.47 42.80 -18.46
CA LYS A 3 -2.61 42.00 -17.95
C LYS A 3 -2.65 40.56 -18.49
N VAL A 4 -2.16 40.34 -19.71
CA VAL A 4 -2.17 39.02 -20.37
C VAL A 4 -1.08 38.10 -19.80
N VAL A 5 0.05 38.68 -19.40
CA VAL A 5 1.16 37.94 -18.76
C VAL A 5 0.75 37.43 -17.37
N LEU A 6 0.01 38.23 -16.60
CA LEU A 6 -0.48 37.86 -15.27
C LEU A 6 -1.48 36.70 -15.29
N THR A 7 -2.32 36.61 -16.33
CA THR A 7 -3.27 35.50 -16.49
C THR A 7 -2.60 34.20 -16.92
N LEU A 8 -1.48 34.27 -17.65
CA LEU A 8 -0.75 33.07 -18.09
C LEU A 8 -0.02 32.38 -16.91
N SER A 9 0.51 33.16 -15.97
CA SER A 9 1.21 32.62 -14.78
C SER A 9 0.28 31.92 -13.78
N LEU A 10 -1.02 32.23 -13.79
CA LEU A 10 -1.96 31.59 -12.89
C LEU A 10 -2.32 30.15 -13.33
N VAL A 11 -2.28 29.88 -14.64
CA VAL A 11 -2.58 28.55 -15.20
C VAL A 11 -1.45 27.56 -14.89
N THR A 12 -0.21 28.01 -14.79
CA THR A 12 0.93 27.14 -14.46
C THR A 12 0.94 26.65 -13.01
N LEU A 13 0.29 27.34 -12.06
CA LEU A 13 0.25 26.91 -10.66
C LEU A 13 -0.79 25.80 -10.40
N ALA A 14 -1.79 25.64 -11.26
CA ALA A 14 -2.82 24.59 -11.09
C ALA A 14 -2.31 23.19 -11.47
N ALA A 15 -1.15 23.07 -12.11
CA ALA A 15 -0.53 21.79 -12.45
C ALA A 15 0.20 21.12 -11.28
N CYS A 16 0.42 21.84 -10.18
CA CYS A 16 0.97 21.29 -8.95
C CYS A 16 -0.14 20.69 -8.08
N MET A 17 -0.87 19.69 -8.59
CA MET A 17 -1.66 18.85 -7.70
C MET A 17 -0.67 18.12 -6.78
N PRO A 18 -0.76 18.25 -5.44
CA PRO A 18 0.07 17.45 -4.56
C PRO A 18 -0.25 15.99 -4.87
N TYR A 19 0.78 15.25 -5.27
CA TYR A 19 0.69 13.80 -5.40
C TYR A 19 0.32 13.28 -4.01
N GLN A 20 -0.98 13.07 -3.76
CA GLN A 20 -1.40 12.34 -2.58
C GLN A 20 -0.92 10.91 -2.82
N SER A 21 0.24 10.58 -2.23
CA SER A 21 0.73 9.22 -2.29
C SER A 21 -0.26 8.37 -1.50
N VAL A 22 -1.15 7.71 -2.23
CA VAL A 22 -2.03 6.65 -1.69
C VAL A 22 -1.24 5.38 -1.37
N THR A 23 0.08 5.43 -1.48
CA THR A 23 1.01 4.40 -1.04
C THR A 23 1.18 4.51 0.46
N SER A 24 0.87 3.42 1.18
CA SER A 24 1.36 3.22 2.54
C SER A 24 2.87 3.54 2.57
N PRO A 25 3.37 4.34 3.53
CA PRO A 25 4.80 4.61 3.68
C PRO A 25 5.58 3.33 4.02
N ASP A 26 4.89 2.29 4.47
CA ASP A 26 5.43 0.95 4.62
C ASP A 26 5.04 0.09 3.39
N PRO A 27 6.00 -0.20 2.48
CA PRO A 27 5.78 -0.98 1.27
C PRO A 27 5.45 -2.46 1.53
N ASN A 28 5.49 -2.92 2.79
CA ASN A 28 5.09 -4.28 3.13
C ASN A 28 3.58 -4.52 3.10
N TRP A 29 2.74 -3.49 3.15
CA TRP A 29 1.28 -3.67 3.26
C TRP A 29 0.53 -3.50 1.94
N MET A 30 1.07 -2.71 1.01
CA MET A 30 0.43 -2.39 -0.27
C MET A 30 1.45 -2.28 -1.40
N ARG A 31 1.08 -2.74 -2.60
CA ARG A 31 1.86 -2.57 -3.84
C ARG A 31 0.96 -2.13 -4.99
N LEU A 32 1.41 -1.17 -5.79
CA LEU A 32 0.68 -0.69 -6.97
C LEU A 32 1.25 -1.34 -8.23
N GLY A 33 0.40 -1.96 -9.04
CA GLY A 33 0.79 -2.63 -10.27
C GLY A 33 1.67 -3.86 -10.06
N GLY A 34 2.19 -4.39 -11.18
CA GLY A 34 3.02 -5.60 -11.22
C GLY A 34 2.25 -6.88 -10.93
N ASP A 35 3.00 -7.99 -10.89
CA ASP A 35 2.46 -9.32 -10.58
C ASP A 35 2.17 -9.48 -9.08
N GLU A 36 1.36 -10.48 -8.74
CA GLU A 36 1.11 -10.86 -7.36
C GLU A 36 2.45 -11.23 -6.67
N PRO A 37 2.70 -10.76 -5.43
CA PRO A 37 3.93 -11.11 -4.73
C PRO A 37 4.08 -12.62 -4.51
N GLU A 38 5.21 -13.17 -4.93
CA GLU A 38 5.52 -14.60 -4.81
C GLU A 38 5.73 -15.06 -3.36
N GLY A 39 5.53 -16.36 -3.12
CA GLY A 39 5.74 -16.98 -1.82
C GLY A 39 4.60 -16.77 -0.82
N TYR A 40 3.39 -16.46 -1.30
CA TYR A 40 2.17 -16.32 -0.52
C TYR A 40 1.06 -17.27 -1.04
N PRO A 41 0.12 -17.71 -0.18
CA PRO A 41 0.06 -17.46 1.24
C PRO A 41 1.21 -18.14 2.00
N ARG A 42 1.70 -17.49 3.05
CA ARG A 42 2.74 -18.04 3.94
C ARG A 42 2.28 -18.02 5.38
N SER A 43 2.73 -19.00 6.14
CA SER A 43 2.44 -19.09 7.57
C SER A 43 3.72 -19.27 8.39
N PHE A 44 3.78 -18.60 9.53
CA PHE A 44 4.90 -18.71 10.48
C PHE A 44 4.41 -18.50 11.91
N VAL A 45 5.12 -19.10 12.87
CA VAL A 45 4.84 -18.90 14.29
C VAL A 45 5.60 -17.67 14.77
N GLU A 46 4.87 -16.72 15.36
CA GLU A 46 5.41 -15.50 15.97
C GLU A 46 5.30 -15.62 17.50
N ASN A 47 6.39 -15.35 18.21
CA ASN A 47 6.41 -15.29 19.67
C ASN A 47 6.14 -13.85 20.13
N LEU A 48 5.05 -13.68 20.86
CA LEU A 48 4.57 -12.41 21.39
C LEU A 48 4.67 -12.45 22.92
N SER A 49 5.89 -12.31 23.42
CA SER A 49 6.20 -12.16 24.86
C SER A 49 5.53 -13.22 25.74
N GLY A 50 5.68 -14.49 25.37
CA GLY A 50 5.15 -15.63 26.14
C GLY A 50 3.84 -16.23 25.59
N ASN A 51 3.28 -15.67 24.53
CA ASN A 51 2.21 -16.28 23.75
C ASN A 51 2.68 -16.53 22.32
N CYS A 52 2.22 -17.60 21.68
CA CYS A 52 2.53 -17.86 20.28
C CYS A 52 1.30 -17.66 19.39
N ALA A 53 1.52 -17.09 18.21
CA ALA A 53 0.50 -16.92 17.20
C ALA A 53 0.99 -17.52 15.87
N LEU A 54 0.17 -18.36 15.25
CA LEU A 54 0.32 -18.70 13.85
C LEU A 54 -0.17 -17.50 13.03
N VAL A 55 0.77 -16.81 12.44
CA VAL A 55 0.54 -15.71 11.52
C VAL A 55 0.41 -16.31 10.12
N THR A 56 -0.66 -15.99 9.41
CA THR A 56 -0.81 -16.30 7.99
C THR A 56 -0.95 -15.01 7.21
N GLU A 57 -0.12 -14.85 6.19
CA GLU A 57 -0.11 -13.70 5.32
C GLU A 57 -0.49 -14.12 3.91
N SER A 58 -1.29 -13.30 3.23
CA SER A 58 -1.64 -13.47 1.83
C SER A 58 -1.76 -12.11 1.15
N TRP A 59 -1.90 -12.08 -0.17
CA TRP A 59 -2.25 -10.87 -0.89
C TRP A 59 -3.68 -10.95 -1.41
N SER A 60 -4.26 -9.79 -1.69
CA SER A 60 -5.53 -9.69 -2.39
C SER A 60 -5.45 -8.62 -3.45
N GLU A 61 -6.02 -8.94 -4.60
CA GLU A 61 -6.18 -8.02 -5.71
C GLU A 61 -7.27 -6.98 -5.40
N GLY A 62 -7.01 -5.74 -5.81
CA GLY A 62 -7.95 -4.64 -5.80
C GLY A 62 -7.62 -3.62 -6.90
N ARG A 63 -8.38 -2.52 -6.94
CA ARG A 63 -8.15 -1.42 -7.87
C ARG A 63 -8.26 -0.08 -7.16
N ILE A 64 -7.40 0.87 -7.54
CA ILE A 64 -7.46 2.26 -7.10
C ILE A 64 -7.19 3.18 -8.29
N ASN A 65 -8.08 4.13 -8.57
CA ASN A 65 -7.99 5.03 -9.72
C ASN A 65 -7.70 4.31 -11.06
N GLY A 66 -8.34 3.15 -11.26
CA GLY A 66 -8.16 2.33 -12.45
C GLY A 66 -6.83 1.56 -12.53
N ARG A 67 -5.97 1.64 -11.51
CA ARG A 67 -4.70 0.90 -11.43
C ARG A 67 -4.85 -0.32 -10.51
N LEU A 68 -4.13 -1.39 -10.84
CA LEU A 68 -4.02 -2.59 -10.02
C LEU A 68 -3.39 -2.25 -8.66
N LEU A 69 -3.95 -2.79 -7.59
CA LEU A 69 -3.47 -2.65 -6.22
C LEU A 69 -3.45 -4.04 -5.57
N TRP A 70 -2.30 -4.42 -5.04
CA TRP A 70 -2.13 -5.58 -4.17
C TRP A 70 -2.15 -5.10 -2.72
N THR A 71 -3.00 -5.69 -1.90
CA THR A 71 -3.08 -5.41 -0.46
C THR A 71 -2.78 -6.66 0.34
N LYS A 72 -1.89 -6.56 1.31
CA LYS A 72 -1.51 -7.67 2.19
C LYS A 72 -2.62 -7.91 3.21
N LYS A 73 -3.06 -9.16 3.31
CA LYS A 73 -3.96 -9.64 4.36
C LYS A 73 -3.14 -10.44 5.37
N GLN A 74 -3.42 -10.22 6.65
CA GLN A 74 -2.80 -10.96 7.73
C GLN A 74 -3.87 -11.48 8.67
N ALA A 75 -3.84 -12.79 8.92
CA ALA A 75 -4.65 -13.44 9.92
C ALA A 75 -3.73 -13.97 11.03
N ARG A 76 -4.22 -13.93 12.28
CA ARG A 76 -3.51 -14.45 13.45
C ARG A 76 -4.39 -15.45 14.17
N LYS A 77 -3.81 -16.59 14.57
CA LYS A 77 -4.45 -17.60 15.40
C LYS A 77 -3.54 -17.94 16.57
N ALA A 78 -4.04 -17.89 17.79
CA ALA A 78 -3.28 -18.32 18.96
C ALA A 78 -2.94 -19.82 18.86
N VAL A 79 -1.70 -20.17 19.17
CA VAL A 79 -1.18 -21.54 19.16
C VAL A 79 -0.28 -21.77 20.36
N THR A 80 -0.06 -23.03 20.71
CA THR A 80 0.96 -23.40 21.69
C THR A 80 2.34 -23.11 21.12
N CYS A 81 3.23 -22.57 21.96
CA CYS A 81 4.62 -22.36 21.56
C CYS A 81 5.33 -23.70 21.35
N PRO A 82 6.16 -23.82 20.30
CA PRO A 82 7.01 -24.99 20.09
C PRO A 82 8.07 -25.15 21.19
#